data_AF-A0A2D5P7Z5-F1
#
_entry.id   AF-A0A2D5P7Z5-F1
#
_cell.length_a   1.000
_cell.length_b   1.000
_cell.length_c   1.000
_cell.angle_alpha   90.00
_cell.angle_beta   90.00
_cell.angle_gamma   90.00
#
_symmetry.space_group_name_H-M   'P 1'
#
loop_
_entity.id
_entity.type
_entity.pdbx_description
1 polymer ?
#
loop_
_entity_poly.entity_id
_entity_poly.type
_entity_poly.pdbx_seq_one_letter_code
_entity_poly.pdbx_strand_id
1 'polypeptide(L)'
;MKIFIILTIILILIIIITMIIKSKKIKNVILEEETKILSKYFGEKITDDIKDLESLQNSLDIKQSYKKELEKIVPKVKHDHEILYTHNINLNKAYPDSFVYNIIVNTVVSYSMRNNISIKKGIKLLLLTMTDKFIQEQLTDELSKEEELENFYTVLESFIKKYNDESKDS
;
A
#
# COMPACT_ATOMS: atom_id res chain seq x y z
N MET A 1 -31.96 -25.99 -33.00
CA MET A 1 -32.10 -24.85 -32.07
C MET A 1 -31.49 -25.13 -30.68
N LYS A 2 -31.88 -26.21 -29.97
CA LYS A 2 -31.34 -26.53 -28.63
C LYS A 2 -29.81 -26.73 -28.59
N ILE A 3 -29.25 -27.41 -29.60
CA ILE A 3 -27.80 -27.64 -29.72
C ILE A 3 -27.01 -26.33 -29.94
N PHE A 4 -27.56 -25.40 -30.73
CA PHE A 4 -26.94 -24.09 -30.95
C PHE A 4 -26.88 -23.27 -29.66
N ILE A 5 -27.95 -23.30 -28.84
CA ILE A 5 -27.99 -22.60 -27.55
C ILE A 5 -26.92 -23.16 -26.59
N ILE A 6 -26.77 -24.49 -26.53
CA ILE A 6 -25.74 -25.14 -25.69
C ILE A 6 -24.33 -24.73 -26.13
N LEU A 7 -24.07 -24.69 -27.44
CA LEU A 7 -22.78 -24.24 -27.97
C LEU A 7 -22.48 -22.77 -27.63
N THR A 8 -23.50 -21.90 -27.66
CA THR A 8 -23.33 -20.48 -27.29
C THR A 8 -22.99 -20.31 -25.81
N ILE A 9 -23.63 -21.09 -24.92
CA ILE A 9 -23.34 -21.06 -23.47
C ILE A 9 -21.89 -21.50 -23.19
N ILE A 10 -21.43 -22.57 -23.85
CA ILE A 10 -20.05 -23.05 -23.73
C ILE A 10 -19.06 -21.99 -24.21
N LEU A 11 -19.35 -21.32 -25.33
CA LEU A 11 -18.50 -20.25 -25.87
C LEU A 11 -18.37 -19.08 -24.89
N ILE A 12 -19.48 -18.64 -24.29
CA ILE A 12 -19.49 -17.56 -23.29
C ILE A 12 -18.66 -17.96 -22.06
N LEU A 13 -18.80 -19.19 -21.57
CA LEU A 13 -18.01 -19.72 -20.46
C LEU A 13 -16.50 -19.68 -20.76
N ILE A 14 -16.09 -20.11 -21.95
CA ILE A 14 -14.68 -20.07 -22.38
C ILE A 14 -14.16 -18.63 -22.40
N ILE A 15 -14.94 -17.67 -22.91
CA ILE A 15 -14.55 -16.25 -22.95
C ILE A 15 -14.35 -15.70 -21.53
N ILE A 16 -15.29 -15.97 -20.62
CA ILE A 16 -15.20 -15.53 -19.21
C ILE A 16 -13.95 -16.11 -18.55
N ILE A 17 -13.71 -17.41 -18.69
CA ILE A 17 -12.53 -18.09 -18.12
C ILE A 17 -11.24 -17.47 -18.69
N THR A 18 -11.20 -17.22 -19.99
CA THR A 18 -10.03 -16.63 -20.66
C THR A 18 -9.78 -15.20 -20.19
N MET A 19 -10.82 -14.39 -19.98
CA MET A 19 -10.70 -13.04 -19.42
C MET A 19 -10.20 -13.05 -17.97
N ILE A 20 -10.69 -13.98 -17.13
CA ILE A 20 -10.23 -14.14 -15.74
C ILE A 20 -8.74 -14.51 -15.71
N ILE A 21 -8.31 -15.48 -16.54
CA ILE A 21 -6.90 -15.90 -16.60
C ILE A 21 -6.02 -14.75 -17.09
N LYS A 22 -6.46 -14.01 -18.12
CA LYS A 22 -5.71 -12.87 -18.67
C LYS A 22 -5.60 -11.72 -17.65
N SER A 23 -6.67 -11.44 -16.92
CA SER A 23 -6.68 -10.44 -15.84
C SER A 23 -5.73 -10.84 -14.71
N LYS A 24 -5.76 -12.09 -14.24
CA LYS A 24 -4.80 -12.62 -13.26
C LYS A 24 -3.35 -12.53 -13.75
N LYS A 25 -3.09 -12.85 -15.02
CA LYS A 25 -1.74 -12.76 -15.59
C LYS A 25 -1.23 -11.32 -15.65
N ILE A 26 -2.08 -10.35 -16.00
CA ILE A 26 -1.72 -8.93 -16.02
C ILE A 26 -1.44 -8.45 -14.58
N LYS A 27 -2.30 -8.80 -13.62
CA LYS A 27 -2.08 -8.48 -12.20
C LYS A 27 -0.77 -9.08 -11.66
N ASN A 28 -0.48 -10.34 -11.97
CA ASN A 28 0.77 -10.98 -11.55
C ASN A 28 2.01 -10.30 -12.14
N VAL A 29 1.96 -9.84 -13.39
CA VAL A 29 3.08 -9.12 -14.02
C VAL A 29 3.30 -7.74 -13.37
N ILE A 30 2.21 -7.06 -12.97
CA ILE A 30 2.30 -5.77 -12.25
C ILE A 30 2.90 -5.98 -10.85
N LEU A 31 2.42 -6.98 -10.10
CA LEU A 31 2.97 -7.35 -8.80
C LEU A 31 4.45 -7.79 -8.88
N GLU A 32 4.88 -8.45 -9.96
CA GLU A 32 6.29 -8.81 -10.20
C GLU A 32 7.22 -7.60 -10.36
N GLU A 33 6.73 -6.47 -10.88
CA GLU A 33 7.52 -5.23 -10.95
C GLU A 33 7.52 -4.46 -9.62
N GLU A 34 6.39 -4.42 -8.93
CA GLU A 34 6.22 -3.77 -7.63
C GLU A 34 7.03 -4.46 -6.51
N THR A 35 7.05 -5.79 -6.49
CA THR A 35 7.85 -6.59 -5.55
C THR A 35 9.36 -6.37 -5.70
N LYS A 36 9.84 -5.99 -6.89
CA LYS A 36 11.27 -5.64 -7.12
C LYS A 36 11.70 -4.37 -6.39
N ILE A 37 10.77 -3.49 -6.03
CA ILE A 37 11.10 -2.29 -5.28
C ILE A 37 11.69 -2.65 -3.91
N LEU A 38 11.11 -3.65 -3.24
CA LEU A 38 11.57 -4.10 -1.92
C LEU A 38 12.88 -4.89 -2.00
N SER A 39 13.12 -5.67 -3.06
CA SER A 39 14.34 -6.45 -3.21
C SER A 39 15.59 -5.56 -3.29
N LYS A 40 15.48 -4.34 -3.83
CA LYS A 40 16.55 -3.31 -3.77
C LYS A 40 16.99 -2.99 -2.34
N TYR A 41 16.06 -2.99 -1.39
CA TYR A 41 16.33 -2.59 -0.01
C TYR A 41 16.58 -3.76 0.92
N PHE A 42 15.96 -4.91 0.67
CA PHE A 42 15.97 -6.01 1.63
C PHE A 42 16.51 -7.33 1.04
N GLY A 43 16.87 -7.36 -0.24
CA GLY A 43 17.45 -8.51 -0.95
C GLY A 43 16.42 -9.42 -1.61
N GLU A 44 16.88 -10.35 -2.44
CA GLU A 44 16.06 -11.26 -3.25
C GLU A 44 15.24 -12.29 -2.45
N LYS A 45 15.48 -12.41 -1.13
CA LYS A 45 14.78 -13.39 -0.28
C LYS A 45 13.32 -13.05 0.03
N ILE A 46 12.79 -11.95 -0.50
CA ILE A 46 11.48 -11.41 -0.13
C ILE A 46 10.38 -11.76 -1.12
N THR A 47 10.69 -12.28 -2.31
CA THR A 47 9.84 -11.94 -3.47
C THR A 47 8.87 -12.98 -4.00
N ASP A 48 8.91 -14.24 -3.60
CA ASP A 48 8.23 -15.23 -4.47
C ASP A 48 6.83 -15.67 -3.99
N ASP A 49 6.40 -15.31 -2.78
CA ASP A 49 5.14 -15.81 -2.17
C ASP A 49 4.33 -14.78 -1.36
N ILE A 50 4.57 -13.47 -1.50
CA ILE A 50 3.81 -12.45 -0.75
C ILE A 50 2.44 -12.24 -1.38
N LYS A 51 1.38 -12.59 -0.64
CA LYS A 51 -0.02 -12.50 -1.09
C LYS A 51 -0.85 -11.43 -0.38
N ASP A 52 -0.36 -10.92 0.75
CA ASP A 52 -1.02 -9.91 1.56
C ASP A 52 -0.03 -9.13 2.43
N LEU A 53 -0.51 -8.04 3.04
CA LEU A 53 0.29 -7.17 3.93
C LEU A 53 0.82 -7.92 5.16
N GLU A 54 0.10 -8.91 5.65
CA GLU A 54 0.52 -9.75 6.78
C GLU A 54 1.75 -10.60 6.43
N SER A 55 1.70 -11.27 5.28
CA SER A 55 2.83 -12.04 4.73
C SER A 55 4.05 -11.14 4.47
N LEU A 56 3.81 -9.92 3.99
CA LEU A 56 4.85 -8.92 3.81
C LEU A 56 5.46 -8.46 5.15
N GLN A 57 4.64 -8.22 6.16
CA GLN A 57 5.12 -7.83 7.49
C GLN A 57 6.04 -8.91 8.09
N ASN A 58 5.65 -10.17 7.93
CA ASN A 58 6.43 -11.33 8.37
C ASN A 58 7.76 -11.45 7.61
N SER A 59 7.73 -11.29 6.27
CA SER A 59 8.94 -11.39 5.43
C SER A 59 9.96 -10.28 5.70
N LEU A 60 9.49 -9.11 6.13
CA LEU A 60 10.35 -7.98 6.47
C LEU A 60 11.00 -8.12 7.86
N ASP A 61 10.74 -9.16 8.65
CA ASP A 61 11.24 -9.32 10.03
C ASP A 61 10.99 -8.05 10.88
N ILE A 62 9.73 -7.66 10.96
CA ILE A 62 9.29 -6.48 11.72
C ILE A 62 9.20 -6.86 13.21
N LYS A 63 10.26 -6.55 13.98
CA LYS A 63 10.34 -6.77 15.44
C LYS A 63 9.51 -5.75 16.23
N GLN A 64 9.21 -6.02 17.51
CA GLN A 64 8.51 -5.08 18.42
C GLN A 64 9.22 -3.71 18.62
N SER A 65 10.44 -3.51 18.11
CA SER A 65 11.25 -2.32 18.29
C SER A 65 10.68 -1.03 17.68
N TYR A 66 9.61 -1.08 16.90
CA TYR A 66 9.00 0.09 16.23
C TYR A 66 7.98 0.84 17.10
N LYS A 67 7.65 0.33 18.29
CA LYS A 67 6.59 0.88 19.13
C LYS A 67 6.79 2.37 19.46
N LYS A 68 8.01 2.76 19.82
CA LYS A 68 8.33 4.16 20.20
C LYS A 68 8.19 5.14 19.03
N GLU A 69 8.54 4.71 17.83
CA GLU A 69 8.37 5.50 16.62
C GLU A 69 6.89 5.62 16.24
N LEU A 70 6.14 4.52 16.30
CA LEU A 70 4.70 4.51 16.01
C LEU A 70 3.90 5.38 16.99
N GLU A 71 4.28 5.40 18.26
CA GLU A 71 3.71 6.29 19.30
C GLU A 71 3.88 7.79 18.96
N LYS A 72 4.76 8.14 18.02
CA LYS A 72 4.91 9.52 17.53
C LYS A 72 4.29 9.71 16.15
N ILE A 73 4.45 8.74 15.25
CA ILE A 73 3.97 8.83 13.86
C ILE A 73 2.46 8.76 13.81
N VAL A 74 1.86 7.71 14.40
CA VAL A 74 0.42 7.45 14.28
C VAL A 74 -0.41 8.62 14.83
N PRO A 75 -0.17 9.13 16.05
CA PRO A 75 -0.94 10.28 16.56
C PRO A 75 -0.82 11.53 15.69
N LYS A 76 0.34 11.75 15.07
CA LYS A 76 0.51 12.87 14.15
C LYS A 76 -0.29 12.69 12.87
N VAL A 77 -0.30 11.48 12.30
CA VAL A 77 -1.15 11.18 11.14
C VAL A 77 -2.63 11.41 11.47
N LYS A 78 -3.10 10.97 12.65
CA LYS A 78 -4.50 11.21 13.08
C LYS A 78 -4.81 12.70 13.13
N HIS A 79 -3.94 13.47 13.77
CA HIS A 79 -4.11 14.91 13.91
C HIS A 79 -4.15 15.63 12.56
N ASP A 80 -3.18 15.35 11.68
CA ASP A 80 -3.09 15.99 10.36
C ASP A 80 -4.28 15.58 9.46
N HIS A 81 -4.75 14.33 9.61
CA HIS A 81 -5.97 13.84 8.96
C HIS A 81 -7.21 14.60 9.44
N GLU A 82 -7.43 14.70 10.75
CA GLU A 82 -8.59 15.40 11.32
C GLU A 82 -8.66 16.85 10.86
N ILE A 83 -7.53 17.55 10.83
CA ILE A 83 -7.45 18.92 10.32
C ILE A 83 -7.89 18.99 8.86
N LEU A 84 -7.30 18.16 7.99
CA LEU A 84 -7.56 18.21 6.56
C LEU A 84 -8.97 17.74 6.20
N TYR A 85 -9.46 16.72 6.90
CA TYR A 85 -10.83 16.23 6.77
C TYR A 85 -11.83 17.31 7.15
N THR A 86 -11.71 17.88 8.36
CA THR A 86 -12.59 18.95 8.85
C THR A 86 -12.59 20.14 7.89
N HIS A 87 -11.41 20.53 7.39
CA HIS A 87 -11.27 21.59 6.40
C HIS A 87 -12.05 21.29 5.11
N ASN A 88 -11.93 20.08 4.55
CA ASN A 88 -12.63 19.72 3.31
C ASN A 88 -14.15 19.60 3.50
N ILE A 89 -14.61 19.02 4.61
CA ILE A 89 -16.04 18.94 4.93
C ILE A 89 -16.64 20.34 5.09
N ASN A 90 -15.96 21.24 5.81
CA ASN A 90 -16.42 22.63 5.96
C ASN A 90 -16.50 23.40 4.63
N LEU A 91 -15.69 22.99 3.64
CA LEU A 91 -15.70 23.55 2.30
C LEU A 91 -16.58 22.76 1.31
N ASN A 92 -17.28 21.72 1.76
CA ASN A 92 -18.05 20.79 0.94
C ASN A 92 -17.23 20.22 -0.24
N LYS A 93 -15.97 19.86 0.02
CA LYS A 93 -15.03 19.28 -0.95
C LYS A 93 -14.88 17.77 -0.72
N ALA A 94 -14.61 17.05 -1.81
CA ALA A 94 -14.32 15.62 -1.75
C ALA A 94 -13.04 15.34 -0.94
N TYR A 95 -13.04 14.22 -0.22
CA TYR A 95 -11.91 13.75 0.58
C TYR A 95 -11.55 12.30 0.19
N PRO A 96 -10.80 12.10 -0.90
CA PRO A 96 -10.30 10.78 -1.32
C PRO A 96 -9.22 10.22 -0.37
N ASP A 97 -9.10 8.88 -0.34
CA ASP A 97 -8.10 8.13 0.43
C ASP A 97 -6.65 8.53 0.13
N SER A 98 -6.38 9.03 -1.08
CA SER A 98 -5.07 9.57 -1.45
C SER A 98 -4.59 10.69 -0.51
N PHE A 99 -5.50 11.43 0.13
CA PHE A 99 -5.14 12.39 1.18
C PHE A 99 -4.56 11.72 2.42
N VAL A 100 -5.15 10.61 2.87
CA VAL A 100 -4.65 9.84 4.02
C VAL A 100 -3.27 9.28 3.72
N TYR A 101 -3.09 8.66 2.54
CA TYR A 101 -1.78 8.15 2.11
C TYR A 101 -0.72 9.24 2.02
N ASN A 102 -1.07 10.42 1.49
CA ASN A 102 -0.14 11.54 1.43
C ASN A 102 0.29 12.03 2.83
N ILE A 103 -0.64 12.08 3.79
CA ILE A 103 -0.32 12.43 5.18
C ILE A 103 0.64 11.41 5.79
N ILE A 104 0.38 10.11 5.58
CA ILE A 104 1.24 9.02 6.06
C ILE A 104 2.65 9.16 5.47
N VAL A 105 2.77 9.28 4.15
CA VAL A 105 4.07 9.42 3.46
C VAL A 105 4.83 10.62 4.00
N ASN A 106 4.19 11.78 4.07
CA ASN A 106 4.84 13.00 4.57
C ASN A 106 5.30 12.84 6.01
N THR A 107 4.46 12.28 6.88
CA THR A 107 4.76 12.11 8.31
C THR A 107 5.91 11.13 8.52
N VAL A 108 5.89 9.98 7.85
CA VAL A 108 6.93 8.96 7.99
C VAL A 108 8.27 9.47 7.44
N VAL A 109 8.29 10.16 6.29
CA VAL A 109 9.51 10.77 5.73
C VAL A 109 10.07 11.83 6.68
N SER A 110 9.24 12.80 7.08
CA SER A 110 9.65 13.87 8.00
C SER A 110 10.19 13.32 9.33
N TYR A 111 9.52 12.31 9.89
CA TYR A 111 10.00 11.65 11.10
C TYR A 111 11.34 10.95 10.86
N SER A 112 11.49 10.29 9.72
CA SER A 112 12.70 9.55 9.38
C SER A 112 13.91 10.48 9.23
N MET A 113 13.76 11.60 8.52
CA MET A 113 14.83 12.59 8.34
C MET A 113 15.26 13.21 9.67
N ARG A 114 14.30 13.68 10.48
CA ARG A 114 14.59 14.31 11.79
C ARG A 114 15.32 13.40 12.76
N ASN A 115 15.15 12.08 12.64
CA ASN A 115 15.72 11.09 13.55
C ASN A 115 16.82 10.23 12.90
N ASN A 116 17.32 10.60 11.71
CA ASN A 116 18.34 9.85 10.97
C ASN A 116 18.00 8.35 10.80
N ILE A 117 16.73 8.05 10.55
CA ILE A 117 16.24 6.68 10.36
C ILE A 117 16.55 6.25 8.93
N SER A 118 17.18 5.09 8.75
CA SER A 118 17.48 4.56 7.42
C SER A 118 16.23 4.25 6.60
N ILE A 119 16.32 4.34 5.27
CA ILE A 119 15.20 4.06 4.37
C ILE A 119 14.57 2.67 4.61
N LYS A 120 15.38 1.64 4.88
CA LYS A 120 14.88 0.29 5.22
C LYS A 120 13.98 0.30 6.45
N LYS A 121 14.38 1.04 7.48
CA LYS A 121 13.59 1.20 8.70
C LYS A 121 12.35 2.08 8.43
N GLY A 122 12.48 3.11 7.59
CA GLY A 122 11.38 3.95 7.12
C GLY A 122 10.29 3.17 6.36
N ILE A 123 10.66 2.26 5.46
CA ILE A 123 9.72 1.39 4.72
C ILE A 123 8.91 0.51 5.69
N LYS A 124 9.57 -0.06 6.72
CA LYS A 124 8.88 -0.83 7.76
C LYS A 124 7.92 0.03 8.57
N LEU A 125 8.32 1.27 8.90
CA LEU A 125 7.45 2.23 9.58
C LEU A 125 6.25 2.63 8.71
N LEU A 126 6.45 2.79 7.40
CA LEU A 126 5.37 3.05 6.45
C LEU A 126 4.33 1.93 6.47
N LEU A 127 4.77 0.68 6.29
CA LEU A 127 3.90 -0.50 6.32
C LEU A 127 3.14 -0.59 7.65
N LEU A 128 3.84 -0.43 8.77
CA LEU A 128 3.24 -0.47 10.10
C LEU A 128 2.25 0.66 10.37
N THR A 129 2.48 1.84 9.79
CA THR A 129 1.56 2.98 9.92
C THR A 129 0.32 2.74 9.08
N MET A 130 0.47 2.23 7.86
CA MET A 130 -0.67 1.92 6.99
C MET A 130 -1.53 0.78 7.56
N THR A 131 -0.93 -0.21 8.21
CA THR A 131 -1.64 -1.34 8.84
C THR A 131 -2.19 -1.02 10.24
N ASP A 132 -2.01 0.21 10.74
CA ASP A 132 -2.62 0.63 12.00
C ASP A 132 -4.15 0.59 11.88
N LYS A 133 -4.80 0.03 12.91
CA LYS A 133 -6.26 -0.16 12.92
C LYS A 133 -7.01 1.13 12.65
N PHE A 134 -6.60 2.25 13.26
CA PHE A 134 -7.29 3.52 13.05
C PHE A 134 -7.15 4.01 11.61
N ILE A 135 -5.97 3.82 11.01
CA ILE A 135 -5.70 4.26 9.64
C ILE A 135 -6.54 3.47 8.65
N GLN A 136 -6.63 2.15 8.82
CA GLN A 136 -7.49 1.30 7.99
C GLN A 136 -8.97 1.69 8.12
N GLU A 137 -9.43 2.07 9.32
CA GLU A 137 -10.80 2.56 9.54
C GLU A 137 -11.10 3.91 8.84
N GLN A 138 -10.10 4.67 8.40
CA GLN A 138 -10.32 5.94 7.67
C GLN A 138 -10.44 5.76 6.15
N LEU A 139 -10.13 4.58 5.62
CA LEU A 139 -10.18 4.31 4.19
C LEU A 139 -11.62 4.02 3.79
N THR A 140 -12.05 4.57 2.65
CA THR A 140 -13.46 4.51 2.22
C THR A 140 -13.93 3.13 1.78
N ASP A 141 -13.02 2.23 1.42
CA ASP A 141 -13.34 0.93 0.82
C ASP A 141 -12.87 -0.25 1.69
N GLU A 142 -13.74 -1.25 1.86
CA GLU A 142 -13.31 -2.60 2.26
C GLU A 142 -12.54 -3.21 1.09
N LEU A 143 -11.22 -3.05 1.11
CA LEU A 143 -10.34 -3.61 0.11
C LEU A 143 -10.15 -5.11 0.33
N SER A 144 -10.00 -5.86 -0.75
CA SER A 144 -9.44 -7.21 -0.64
C SER A 144 -7.98 -7.15 -0.19
N LYS A 145 -7.49 -8.21 0.47
CA LYS A 145 -6.07 -8.32 0.89
C LYS A 145 -5.07 -8.09 -0.24
N GLU A 146 -5.45 -8.43 -1.48
CA GLU A 146 -4.62 -8.23 -2.67
C GLU A 146 -4.58 -6.74 -3.06
N GLU A 147 -5.72 -6.04 -3.01
CA GLU A 147 -5.80 -4.60 -3.30
C GLU A 147 -5.11 -3.76 -2.22
N GLU A 148 -5.15 -4.17 -0.95
CA GLU A 148 -4.36 -3.56 0.12
C GLU A 148 -2.86 -3.60 -0.17
N LEU A 149 -2.38 -4.73 -0.70
CA LEU A 149 -0.99 -4.94 -1.07
C LEU A 149 -0.58 -4.09 -2.28
N GLU A 150 -1.40 -4.07 -3.34
CA GLU A 150 -1.21 -3.21 -4.53
C GLU A 150 -1.16 -1.72 -4.11
N ASN A 151 -2.07 -1.28 -3.24
CA ASN A 151 -2.08 0.07 -2.69
C ASN A 151 -0.82 0.39 -1.88
N PHE A 152 -0.35 -0.55 -1.06
CA PHE A 152 0.91 -0.37 -0.34
C PHE A 152 2.08 -0.14 -1.30
N TYR A 153 2.20 -0.91 -2.38
CA TYR A 153 3.28 -0.74 -3.35
C TYR A 153 3.21 0.62 -4.07
N THR A 154 2.01 1.06 -4.43
CA THR A 154 1.79 2.40 -5.00
C THR A 154 2.24 3.50 -4.04
N VAL A 155 1.89 3.38 -2.75
CA VAL A 155 2.29 4.36 -1.73
C VAL A 155 3.79 4.29 -1.43
N LEU A 156 4.39 3.10 -1.48
CA LEU A 156 5.81 2.85 -1.27
C LEU A 156 6.68 3.59 -2.30
N GLU A 157 6.27 3.63 -3.56
CA GLU A 157 6.98 4.39 -4.60
C GLU A 157 7.06 5.88 -4.27
N SER A 158 5.92 6.47 -3.88
CA SER A 158 5.82 7.87 -3.46
C SER A 158 6.71 8.15 -2.25
N PHE A 159 6.68 7.25 -1.26
CA PHE A 159 7.54 7.32 -0.08
C PHE A 159 9.02 7.32 -0.46
N ILE A 160 9.48 6.38 -1.29
CA ILE A 160 10.88 6.25 -1.67
C ILE A 160 11.36 7.50 -2.41
N LYS A 161 10.55 7.99 -3.36
CA LYS A 161 10.87 9.21 -4.11
C LYS A 161 11.07 10.39 -3.15
N LYS A 162 10.08 10.65 -2.30
CA LYS A 162 10.12 11.76 -1.34
C LYS A 162 11.27 11.63 -0.34
N TYR A 163 11.51 10.43 0.18
CA TYR A 163 12.61 10.16 1.10
C TYR A 163 13.96 10.51 0.45
N ASN A 164 14.18 10.05 -0.79
CA ASN A 164 15.45 10.30 -1.48
C ASN A 164 15.64 11.78 -1.81
N ASP A 165 14.58 12.49 -2.18
CA ASP A 165 14.63 13.92 -2.46
C ASP A 165 15.02 14.71 -1.19
N GLU A 166 14.35 14.48 -0.06
CA GLU A 166 14.67 15.17 1.20
C GLU A 166 16.07 14.79 1.77
N SER A 167 16.54 13.56 1.51
CA SER A 167 17.87 13.13 1.94
C SER A 167 19.03 13.80 1.21
N LYS A 168 18.79 14.36 0.02
CA LYS A 168 19.81 15.13 -0.73
C LYS A 168 19.95 16.57 -0.23
N ASP A 169 18.89 17.08 0.41
CA ASP A 169 18.80 18.44 0.91
C ASP A 169 19.23 18.57 2.39
N SER A 170 19.55 17.43 3.05
CA SER A 170 19.97 17.31 4.46
C SER A 170 21.48 17.09 4.59
#